data_AF-A0A0M4DSY2-F1
#
_entry.id   AF-A0A0M4DSY2-F1
#
_cell.length_a   1.000
_cell.length_b   1.000
_cell.length_c   1.000
_cell.angle_alpha   90.00
_cell.angle_beta   90.00
_cell.angle_gamma   90.00
#
_symmetry.space_group_name_H-M   'P 1'
#
loop_
_entity.id
_entity.type
_entity.pdbx_description
1 polymer ?
#
loop_
_entity_poly.entity_id
_entity_poly.type
_entity_poly.pdbx_seq_one_letter_code
_entity_poly.pdbx_strand_id
1 'polypeptide(L)'
;MVTGPIVAMALTALFLATGCSGDTARCGPPPLDEVSQNDLYGTYTGPHGAHLALTNIGGTTVTFTARNWPAENGVGILRKDAETFDGQGTWSLMSAPGEDGLIRLSFEDRESVQPGPPLYQLALGKGDVSGKPILFAQLGDPDVCRVYELKP
;
A
#
# COMPACT_ATOMS: atom_id res chain seq x y z
N MET A 1 -34.77 -36.97 51.02
CA MET A 1 -34.06 -35.69 50.78
C MET A 1 -33.05 -35.96 49.66
N VAL A 2 -33.33 -35.52 48.42
CA VAL A 2 -32.70 -34.35 47.72
C VAL A 2 -31.18 -34.59 47.59
N THR A 3 -30.51 -34.79 46.44
CA THR A 3 -30.40 -34.09 45.13
C THR A 3 -29.44 -34.95 44.26
N GLY A 4 -29.62 -35.26 42.97
CA GLY A 4 -29.36 -34.39 41.81
C GLY A 4 -28.06 -34.79 41.04
N PRO A 5 -28.03 -34.95 39.69
CA PRO A 5 -27.01 -35.69 38.92
C PRO A 5 -25.94 -34.81 38.24
N ILE A 6 -24.80 -35.37 37.80
CA ILE A 6 -23.92 -34.72 36.80
C ILE A 6 -23.41 -35.74 35.76
N VAL A 7 -23.77 -35.47 34.50
CA VAL A 7 -23.28 -36.06 33.25
C VAL A 7 -22.08 -35.24 32.77
N ALA A 8 -21.04 -35.88 32.21
CA ALA A 8 -20.08 -35.23 31.30
C ALA A 8 -19.44 -36.32 30.42
N MET A 9 -19.93 -36.53 29.19
CA MET A 9 -19.45 -35.97 27.91
C MET A 9 -18.00 -36.31 27.55
N ALA A 10 -17.87 -37.14 26.50
CA ALA A 10 -16.67 -37.47 25.75
C ALA A 10 -16.08 -36.24 25.04
N LEU A 11 -14.77 -36.23 24.78
CA LEU A 11 -14.18 -35.45 23.68
C LEU A 11 -12.85 -36.06 23.20
N THR A 12 -12.93 -36.57 21.98
CA THR A 12 -11.91 -36.72 20.93
C THR A 12 -10.69 -35.80 21.05
N ALA A 13 -9.48 -36.37 21.06
CA ALA A 13 -8.24 -35.67 20.72
C ALA A 13 -7.81 -36.09 19.30
N LEU A 14 -8.30 -35.36 18.31
CA LEU A 14 -7.89 -35.44 16.91
C LEU A 14 -7.48 -34.04 16.46
N PHE A 15 -6.30 -33.95 15.84
CA PHE A 15 -5.70 -32.78 15.16
C PHE A 15 -5.27 -31.64 16.12
N LEU A 16 -4.18 -30.90 15.89
CA LEU A 16 -3.74 -30.29 14.64
C LEU A 16 -2.22 -30.10 14.63
N ALA A 17 -1.61 -30.48 13.52
CA ALA A 17 -0.33 -29.93 13.12
C ALA A 17 -0.53 -28.43 12.84
N THR A 18 -0.07 -27.56 13.72
CA THR A 18 0.20 -26.16 13.37
C THR A 18 1.67 -26.08 12.99
N GLY A 19 1.97 -26.48 11.75
CA GLY A 19 3.17 -26.00 11.08
C GLY A 19 3.03 -24.50 10.92
N CYS A 20 3.56 -23.74 11.85
CA CYS A 20 3.80 -22.32 11.67
C CYS A 20 4.91 -22.17 10.63
N SER A 21 4.56 -22.27 9.35
CA SER A 21 5.35 -21.60 8.31
C SER A 21 5.22 -20.12 8.59
N GLY A 22 6.18 -19.60 9.34
CA GLY A 22 6.36 -18.18 9.58
C GLY A 22 6.80 -17.50 8.30
N ASP A 23 5.88 -17.32 7.37
CA ASP A 23 5.89 -16.10 6.56
C ASP A 23 5.53 -14.99 7.54
N THR A 24 6.53 -14.24 8.00
CA THR A 24 6.29 -12.92 8.58
C THR A 24 5.59 -12.12 7.48
N ALA A 25 4.26 -12.10 7.52
CA ALA A 25 3.44 -11.42 6.54
C ALA A 25 3.83 -9.94 6.56
N ARG A 26 4.68 -9.55 5.60
CA ARG A 26 5.00 -8.14 5.38
C ARG A 26 3.66 -7.43 5.18
N CYS A 27 3.54 -6.25 5.76
CA CYS A 27 2.37 -5.44 5.55
C CYS A 27 2.13 -5.22 4.06
N GLY A 28 0.87 -4.99 3.74
CA GLY A 28 0.46 -4.71 2.38
C GLY A 28 -0.47 -5.80 1.86
N PRO A 29 -1.27 -5.45 0.86
CA PRO A 29 -2.13 -6.40 0.17
C PRO A 29 -1.33 -7.47 -0.57
N PRO A 30 -1.99 -8.56 -1.00
CA PRO A 30 -1.40 -9.48 -1.95
C PRO A 30 -0.88 -8.75 -3.20
N PRO A 31 0.26 -9.19 -3.77
CA PRO A 31 0.80 -8.58 -4.97
C PRO A 31 -0.21 -8.68 -6.12
N LEU A 32 -0.16 -7.68 -7.00
CA LEU A 32 -0.98 -7.65 -8.21
C LEU A 32 -0.10 -7.98 -9.42
N ASP A 33 -0.23 -9.21 -9.91
CA ASP A 33 0.43 -9.66 -11.14
C ASP A 33 -0.28 -9.06 -12.38
N GLU A 34 0.49 -8.84 -13.45
CA GLU A 34 -0.03 -8.46 -14.78
C GLU A 34 -0.86 -7.16 -14.84
N VAL A 35 -0.33 -6.07 -14.28
CA VAL A 35 -0.95 -4.74 -14.36
C VAL A 35 -0.33 -3.91 -15.50
N SER A 36 -1.15 -3.22 -16.28
CA SER A 36 -0.68 -2.27 -17.29
C SER A 36 -0.75 -0.83 -16.78
N GLN A 37 -0.06 0.10 -17.45
CA GLN A 37 -0.16 1.52 -17.11
C GLN A 37 -1.61 2.05 -17.20
N ASN A 38 -2.41 1.50 -18.10
CA ASN A 38 -3.79 1.94 -18.30
C ASN A 38 -4.70 1.59 -17.12
N ASP A 39 -4.40 0.50 -16.43
CA ASP A 39 -5.17 0.04 -15.26
C ASP A 39 -4.91 0.92 -14.03
N LEU A 40 -3.83 1.70 -14.05
CA LEU A 40 -3.38 2.51 -12.93
C LEU A 40 -3.86 3.96 -13.00
N TYR A 41 -4.43 4.42 -14.12
CA TYR A 41 -4.91 5.80 -14.24
C TYR A 41 -6.07 6.07 -13.29
N GLY A 42 -6.06 7.28 -12.70
CA GLY A 42 -7.10 7.74 -11.78
C GLY A 42 -6.55 8.48 -10.58
N THR A 43 -7.42 8.75 -9.61
CA THR A 43 -7.04 9.45 -8.37
C THR A 43 -7.06 8.51 -7.19
N TYR A 44 -5.93 8.39 -6.52
CA TYR A 44 -5.76 7.61 -5.30
C TYR A 44 -5.87 8.51 -4.07
N THR A 45 -6.45 7.97 -3.01
CA THR A 45 -6.59 8.61 -1.69
C THR A 45 -5.83 7.82 -0.65
N GLY A 46 -5.03 8.51 0.16
CA GLY A 46 -4.32 7.91 1.28
C GLY A 46 -4.57 8.64 2.60
N PRO A 47 -3.89 8.21 3.67
CA PRO A 47 -3.96 8.84 4.98
C PRO A 47 -3.66 10.33 4.95
N HIS A 48 -4.09 11.06 5.98
CA HIS A 48 -3.84 12.50 6.16
C HIS A 48 -4.31 13.37 4.98
N GLY A 49 -5.31 12.91 4.20
CA GLY A 49 -5.82 13.64 3.05
C GLY A 49 -4.87 13.66 1.86
N ALA A 50 -3.91 12.72 1.79
CA ALA A 50 -3.02 12.59 0.65
C ALA A 50 -3.79 12.18 -0.60
N HIS A 51 -3.48 12.81 -1.73
CA HIS A 51 -4.03 12.48 -3.03
C HIS A 51 -2.91 12.31 -4.06
N LEU A 52 -3.05 11.31 -4.94
CA LEU A 52 -2.18 11.09 -6.08
C LEU A 52 -3.04 10.85 -7.31
N ALA A 53 -2.99 11.74 -8.30
CA ALA A 53 -3.67 11.54 -9.57
C ALA A 53 -2.65 11.12 -10.63
N LEU A 54 -2.85 9.94 -11.23
CA LEU A 54 -2.05 9.41 -12.33
C LEU A 54 -2.81 9.61 -13.65
N THR A 55 -2.21 10.29 -14.61
CA THR A 55 -2.85 10.68 -15.87
C THR A 55 -1.98 10.35 -17.08
N ASN A 56 -2.64 10.12 -18.22
CA ASN A 56 -2.03 10.07 -19.55
C ASN A 56 -2.34 11.40 -20.26
N ILE A 57 -1.29 12.10 -20.70
CA ILE A 57 -1.44 13.39 -21.42
C ILE A 57 -1.26 13.24 -22.94
N GLY A 58 -1.18 12.01 -23.43
CA GLY A 58 -1.07 11.66 -24.84
C GLY A 58 0.25 10.94 -25.18
N GLY A 59 0.19 10.03 -26.15
CA GLY A 59 1.34 9.24 -26.56
C GLY A 59 1.84 8.31 -25.46
N THR A 60 3.14 8.33 -25.20
CA THR A 60 3.80 7.53 -24.15
C THR A 60 4.08 8.33 -22.88
N THR A 61 3.63 9.58 -22.80
CA THR A 61 3.93 10.46 -21.68
C THR A 61 2.82 10.37 -20.63
N VAL A 62 3.22 9.94 -19.43
CA VAL A 62 2.33 9.83 -18.27
C VAL A 62 2.80 10.77 -17.16
N THR A 63 1.86 11.47 -16.55
CA THR A 63 2.11 12.51 -15.55
C THR A 63 1.36 12.22 -14.26
N PHE A 64 1.76 12.86 -13.18
CA PHE A 64 1.01 12.84 -11.93
C PHE A 64 0.89 14.21 -11.29
N THR A 65 -0.12 14.36 -10.45
CA THR A 65 -0.19 15.44 -9.45
C THR A 65 -0.39 14.82 -8.08
N ALA A 66 0.26 15.38 -7.07
CA ALA A 66 0.18 14.95 -5.68
C ALA A 66 -0.26 16.12 -4.80
N ARG A 67 -1.17 15.86 -3.87
CA ARG A 67 -1.65 16.83 -2.86
C ARG A 67 -1.47 16.26 -1.47
N ASN A 68 -1.09 17.08 -0.50
CA ASN A 68 -0.78 16.64 0.87
C ASN A 68 0.15 15.42 0.88
N TRP A 69 1.11 15.40 -0.04
CA TRP A 69 2.01 14.27 -0.24
C TRP A 69 3.11 14.25 0.82
N PRO A 70 3.56 13.07 1.28
CA PRO A 70 4.54 12.99 2.36
C PRO A 70 5.89 13.60 2.00
N ALA A 71 6.36 14.53 2.81
CA ALA A 71 7.67 15.15 2.67
C ALA A 71 8.85 14.18 2.89
N GLU A 72 8.62 13.08 3.61
CA GLU A 72 9.63 12.07 3.94
C GLU A 72 9.12 10.65 3.64
N ASN A 73 10.06 9.72 3.46
CA ASN A 73 9.81 8.30 3.16
C ASN A 73 10.24 7.35 4.31
N GLY A 74 10.10 7.78 5.56
CA GLY A 74 10.41 6.99 6.75
C GLY A 74 9.24 6.93 7.72
N VAL A 75 9.36 6.17 8.81
CA VAL A 75 8.30 5.99 9.83
C VAL A 75 7.69 7.30 10.37
N GLY A 76 8.42 8.42 10.31
CA GLY A 76 7.93 9.73 10.70
C GLY A 76 6.69 10.20 9.93
N ILE A 77 6.47 9.65 8.73
CA ILE A 77 5.28 9.82 7.89
C ILE A 77 3.96 9.42 8.55
N LEU A 78 4.02 8.55 9.57
CA LEU A 78 2.85 8.03 10.29
C LEU A 78 2.32 9.02 11.33
N ARG A 79 3.11 10.05 11.65
CA ARG A 79 2.70 11.08 12.61
C ARG A 79 1.59 11.92 11.99
N LYS A 80 0.62 12.30 12.83
CA LYS A 80 -0.52 13.11 12.40
C LYS A 80 -0.12 14.50 11.89
N ASP A 81 1.00 15.02 12.38
CA ASP A 81 1.61 16.30 12.05
C ASP A 81 2.80 16.16 11.10
N ALA A 82 2.96 15.01 10.43
CA ALA A 82 4.01 14.83 9.43
C ALA A 82 3.89 15.89 8.33
N GLU A 83 5.04 16.45 7.94
CA GLU A 83 5.09 17.47 6.90
C GLU A 83 4.59 16.92 5.56
N THR A 84 3.88 17.78 4.84
CA THR A 84 3.34 17.46 3.51
C THR A 84 3.66 18.54 2.51
N PHE A 85 3.66 18.18 1.23
CA PHE A 85 3.81 19.11 0.13
C PHE A 85 2.87 18.75 -1.02
N ASP A 86 2.65 19.70 -1.92
CA ASP A 86 1.99 19.49 -3.19
C ASP A 86 3.03 19.44 -4.30
N GLY A 87 2.86 18.54 -5.27
CA GLY A 87 3.85 18.36 -6.32
C GLY A 87 3.27 17.76 -7.60
N GLN A 88 4.09 17.74 -8.64
CA GLN A 88 3.74 17.17 -9.94
C GLN A 88 4.99 16.59 -10.61
N GLY A 89 4.76 15.80 -11.64
CA GLY A 89 5.81 15.38 -12.55
C GLY A 89 5.42 14.18 -13.39
N THR A 90 6.38 13.30 -13.66
CA THR A 90 6.18 12.09 -14.47
C THR A 90 6.21 10.84 -13.61
N TRP A 91 5.59 9.77 -14.08
CA TRP A 91 5.67 8.47 -13.41
C TRP A 91 6.00 7.34 -14.37
N SER A 92 6.45 6.21 -13.83
CA SER A 92 6.68 5.00 -14.62
C SER A 92 6.22 3.77 -13.85
N LEU A 93 5.74 2.78 -14.60
CA LEU A 93 5.48 1.44 -14.09
C LEU A 93 6.76 0.62 -14.27
N MET A 94 7.25 0.05 -13.18
CA MET A 94 8.36 -0.86 -13.11
C MET A 94 7.81 -2.23 -12.73
N SER A 95 7.83 -3.16 -13.67
CA SER A 95 7.37 -4.53 -13.45
C SER A 95 8.28 -5.47 -14.24
N ALA A 96 9.25 -6.08 -13.57
CA ALA A 96 10.02 -7.16 -14.17
C ALA A 96 9.24 -8.48 -14.05
N PRO A 97 9.43 -9.44 -14.97
CA PRO A 97 8.80 -10.75 -14.85
C PRO A 97 9.15 -11.42 -13.51
N GLY A 98 8.14 -11.73 -12.70
CA GLY A 98 8.31 -12.34 -11.38
C GLY A 98 8.65 -11.37 -10.24
N GLU A 99 8.57 -10.06 -10.46
CA GLU A 99 8.70 -9.03 -9.42
C GLU A 99 7.36 -8.31 -9.19
N ASP A 100 7.11 -7.90 -7.95
CA ASP A 100 5.96 -7.06 -7.60
C ASP A 100 5.98 -5.77 -8.42
N GLY A 101 4.84 -5.39 -8.98
CA GLY A 101 4.72 -4.14 -9.72
C GLY A 101 5.00 -2.93 -8.82
N LEU A 102 5.78 -1.98 -9.32
CA LEU A 102 6.16 -0.75 -8.63
C LEU A 102 5.85 0.45 -9.52
N ILE A 103 5.32 1.53 -8.95
CA ILE A 103 5.30 2.83 -9.60
C ILE A 103 6.43 3.70 -9.05
N ARG A 104 7.12 4.42 -9.94
CA ARG A 104 8.12 5.41 -9.59
C ARG A 104 7.62 6.80 -9.96
N LEU A 105 7.67 7.73 -9.00
CA LEU A 105 7.32 9.13 -9.18
C LEU A 105 8.59 9.97 -9.35
N SER A 106 8.61 10.81 -10.38
CA SER A 106 9.69 11.75 -10.68
C SER A 106 9.14 13.17 -10.59
N PHE A 107 9.37 13.84 -9.46
CA PHE A 107 8.91 15.20 -9.21
C PHE A 107 9.71 16.23 -10.03
N GLU A 108 9.02 17.21 -10.62
CA GLU A 108 9.63 18.28 -11.45
C GLU A 108 10.28 19.38 -10.59
N ASP A 109 9.57 19.85 -9.57
CA ASP A 109 10.00 20.96 -8.72
C ASP A 109 10.03 20.51 -7.26
N ARG A 110 11.21 20.16 -6.76
CA ARG A 110 11.44 20.09 -5.32
C ARG A 110 12.57 21.04 -4.95
N GLU A 111 12.21 22.22 -4.46
CA GLU A 111 13.15 23.02 -3.68
C GLU A 111 13.61 22.17 -2.49
N SER A 112 14.91 21.99 -2.37
CA SER A 112 15.62 21.03 -1.52
C SER A 112 15.55 21.30 0.00
N VAL A 113 14.45 21.87 0.49
CA VAL A 113 14.35 22.46 1.84
C VAL A 113 13.90 21.45 2.92
N GLN A 114 13.44 20.26 2.55
CA GLN A 114 12.87 19.28 3.51
C GLN A 114 13.79 18.08 3.79
N PRO A 115 13.77 17.54 5.01
CA PRO A 115 14.62 16.43 5.41
C PRO A 115 14.21 15.13 4.68
N GLY A 116 15.10 14.60 3.85
CA GLY A 116 14.98 13.28 3.23
C GLY A 116 14.21 13.24 1.90
N PRO A 117 14.35 12.15 1.11
CA PRO A 117 13.61 11.99 -0.13
C PRO A 117 12.11 11.80 0.17
N PRO A 118 11.21 12.31 -0.71
CA PRO A 118 9.79 12.15 -0.49
C PRO A 118 9.41 10.69 -0.78
N LEU A 119 8.17 10.30 -0.51
CA LEU A 119 7.70 9.01 -1.00
C LEU A 119 7.65 9.03 -2.54
N TYR A 120 8.61 8.37 -3.20
CA TYR A 120 8.76 8.37 -4.67
C TYR A 120 8.55 6.98 -5.30
N GLN A 121 8.32 5.95 -4.50
CA GLN A 121 8.06 4.58 -4.96
C GLN A 121 6.87 3.99 -4.20
N LEU A 122 5.96 3.36 -4.92
CA LEU A 122 4.83 2.63 -4.35
C LEU A 122 4.72 1.27 -5.02
N ALA A 123 4.52 0.22 -4.24
CA ALA A 123 4.19 -1.11 -4.71
C ALA A 123 2.71 -1.21 -5.09
N LEU A 124 2.42 -2.16 -5.98
CA LEU A 124 1.10 -2.47 -6.50
C LEU A 124 0.52 -3.67 -5.79
N GLY A 125 -0.71 -3.53 -5.35
CA GLY A 125 -1.43 -4.55 -4.63
C GLY A 125 -2.84 -4.74 -5.13
N LYS A 126 -3.39 -5.91 -4.83
CA LYS A 126 -4.78 -6.23 -5.12
C LYS A 126 -5.69 -5.59 -4.07
N GLY A 127 -6.63 -4.74 -4.49
CA GLY A 127 -7.63 -4.17 -3.59
C GLY A 127 -8.66 -5.21 -3.12
N ASP A 128 -8.98 -5.19 -1.83
CA ASP A 128 -9.80 -6.21 -1.17
C ASP A 128 -11.25 -6.26 -1.68
N VAL A 129 -11.85 -5.11 -1.96
CA VAL A 129 -13.31 -4.99 -2.18
C VAL A 129 -13.68 -4.86 -3.66
N SER A 130 -12.83 -4.22 -4.46
CA SER A 130 -13.16 -3.82 -5.84
C SER A 130 -12.35 -4.57 -6.89
N GLY A 131 -11.33 -5.33 -6.50
CA GLY A 131 -10.33 -5.88 -7.42
C GLY A 131 -9.52 -4.81 -8.15
N LYS A 132 -9.75 -3.52 -7.88
CA LYS A 132 -8.99 -2.40 -8.43
C LYS A 132 -7.58 -2.40 -7.82
N PRO A 133 -6.58 -1.90 -8.55
CA PRO A 133 -5.24 -1.76 -8.00
C PRO A 133 -5.25 -0.79 -6.82
N ILE A 134 -4.43 -1.12 -5.82
CA ILE A 134 -4.08 -0.21 -4.72
C ILE A 134 -2.58 0.02 -4.71
N LEU A 135 -2.18 1.21 -4.28
CA LEU A 135 -0.77 1.58 -4.18
C LEU A 135 -0.38 1.54 -2.71
N PHE A 136 0.81 1.03 -2.39
CA PHE A 136 1.27 1.03 -1.00
C PHE A 136 2.77 1.24 -0.86
N ALA A 137 3.19 1.75 0.29
CA ALA A 137 4.59 1.91 0.65
C ALA A 137 4.89 1.16 1.95
N GLN A 138 5.93 0.35 1.95
CA GLN A 138 6.49 -0.27 3.16
C GLN A 138 7.43 0.74 3.84
N LEU A 139 7.24 0.99 5.13
CA LEU A 139 7.82 2.15 5.82
C LEU A 139 8.89 1.75 6.84
N GLY A 140 10.00 1.13 6.41
CA GLY A 140 11.14 0.78 7.27
C GLY A 140 10.87 -0.29 8.35
N ASP A 141 9.66 -0.33 8.89
CA ASP A 141 9.05 -1.40 9.68
C ASP A 141 8.29 -2.34 8.71
N PRO A 142 8.59 -3.65 8.71
CA PRO A 142 7.97 -4.60 7.79
C PRO A 142 6.47 -4.80 8.03
N ASP A 143 5.95 -4.41 9.20
CA ASP A 143 4.55 -4.57 9.58
C ASP A 143 3.73 -3.30 9.34
N VAL A 144 4.36 -2.21 8.87
CA VAL A 144 3.70 -0.91 8.68
C VAL A 144 3.73 -0.44 7.24
N CYS A 145 2.54 -0.35 6.65
CA CYS A 145 2.35 0.09 5.28
C CYS A 145 1.43 1.30 5.23
N ARG A 146 1.73 2.20 4.29
CA ARG A 146 0.83 3.27 3.91
C ARG A 146 0.12 2.91 2.62
N VAL A 147 -1.20 2.82 2.66
CA VAL A 147 -2.05 2.40 1.54
C VAL A 147 -2.72 3.61 0.90
N TYR A 148 -2.87 3.56 -0.41
CA TYR A 148 -3.57 4.54 -1.23
C TYR A 148 -4.56 3.82 -2.14
N GLU A 149 -5.84 4.13 -1.97
CA GLU A 149 -6.94 3.46 -2.66
C GLU A 149 -7.43 4.28 -3.84
N LEU A 150 -7.72 3.62 -4.96
CA LEU A 150 -8.30 4.27 -6.13
C LEU A 150 -9.72 4.75 -5.81
N LYS A 151 -10.00 6.04 -6.03
CA LYS A 151 -11.35 6.60 -5.89
C LYS A 151 -12.36 5.84 -6.77
N PRO A 152 -13.62 5.69 -6.32
CA PRO A 152 -14.68 5.02 -7.07
C PRO A 152 -14.82 5.50 -8.51
#